data_AF-A0ABD5T0X5-F1
#
_entry.id   AF-A0ABD5T0X5-F1
#
_cell.length_a   1.000
_cell.length_b   1.000
_cell.length_c   1.000
_cell.angle_alpha   90.00
_cell.angle_beta   90.00
_cell.angle_gamma   90.00
#
_symmetry.space_group_name_H-M   'P 1'
#
loop_
_entity.id
_entity.type
_entity.pdbx_description
1 polymer ?
#
loop_
_entity_poly.entity_id
_entity_poly.type
_entity_poly.pdbx_seq_one_letter_code
_entity_poly.pdbx_strand_id
1 'polypeptide(L)'
;IAFASGETALGIAIATAIAVQNVPDGFAMAVPAVRAGVSAPRTLLYTTISGGVPEPIAAAIGFSLVAVVSGLFPVAAGFAAGAMIAVVFRELIPSSHGHGYADTATAAFVLGFSVMLVVDTVLAV
;
A
#
# COMPACT_ATOMS: atom_id res chain seq x y z
N ILE A 1 6.12 13.54 0.25
CA ILE A 1 7.58 13.62 -0.01
C ILE A 1 7.86 13.91 -1.49
N ALA A 2 7.35 13.11 -2.44
CA ALA A 2 7.51 13.38 -3.88
C ALA A 2 7.03 14.79 -4.29
N PHE A 3 5.84 15.23 -3.86
CA PHE A 3 5.38 16.61 -4.08
C PHE A 3 6.32 17.69 -3.53
N ALA A 4 7.03 17.40 -2.42
CA ALA A 4 7.95 18.36 -1.82
C ALA A 4 9.31 18.42 -2.55
N SER A 5 9.60 17.47 -3.44
CA SER A 5 10.82 17.46 -4.25
C SER A 5 10.77 18.40 -5.47
N GLY A 6 9.61 19.03 -5.74
CA GLY A 6 9.39 19.89 -6.90
C GLY A 6 8.88 19.14 -8.13
N GLU A 7 8.82 17.81 -8.10
CA GLU A 7 8.32 16.97 -9.19
C GLU A 7 6.83 16.66 -9.03
N THR A 8 5.96 17.59 -9.46
CA THR A 8 4.50 17.46 -9.31
C THR A 8 3.95 16.23 -10.03
N ALA A 9 4.43 15.93 -11.24
CA ALA A 9 3.99 14.76 -12.01
C ALA A 9 4.29 13.44 -11.28
N LEU A 10 5.52 13.30 -10.76
CA LEU A 10 5.93 12.16 -9.93
C LEU A 10 5.08 12.07 -8.65
N GLY A 11 4.79 13.21 -8.02
CA GLY A 11 3.91 13.28 -6.85
C GLY A 11 2.52 12.74 -7.11
N ILE A 12 1.90 13.13 -8.24
CA ILE A 12 0.58 12.66 -8.65
C ILE A 12 0.62 11.16 -8.94
N ALA A 13 1.59 10.71 -9.74
CA ALA A 13 1.73 9.29 -10.09
C ALA A 13 1.84 8.40 -8.84
N ILE A 14 2.74 8.74 -7.91
CA ILE A 14 2.92 8.00 -6.66
C ILE A 14 1.66 8.06 -5.79
N ALA A 15 1.01 9.22 -5.68
CA ALA A 15 -0.21 9.34 -4.88
C ALA A 15 -1.35 8.48 -5.43
N THR A 16 -1.53 8.44 -6.75
CA THR A 16 -2.54 7.59 -7.38
C THR A 16 -2.20 6.10 -7.23
N ALA A 17 -0.94 5.71 -7.43
CA ALA A 17 -0.50 4.33 -7.22
C ALA A 17 -0.77 3.87 -5.77
N ILE A 18 -0.45 4.70 -4.77
CA ILE A 18 -0.74 4.43 -3.36
C ILE A 18 -2.26 4.35 -3.10
N ALA A 19 -3.06 5.23 -3.69
CA ALA A 19 -4.52 5.17 -3.56
C ALA A 19 -5.11 3.86 -4.11
N VAL A 20 -4.60 3.37 -5.24
CA VAL A 20 -5.08 2.12 -5.84
C VAL A 20 -4.66 0.90 -5.00
N GLN A 21 -3.43 0.85 -4.48
CA GLN A 21 -2.99 -0.29 -3.65
C GLN A 21 -3.67 -0.35 -2.27
N ASN A 22 -4.19 0.78 -1.76
CA ASN A 22 -4.89 0.81 -0.47
C ASN A 22 -6.19 -0.02 -0.49
N VAL A 23 -6.76 -0.24 -1.68
CA VAL A 23 -7.95 -1.06 -1.84
C VAL A 23 -7.66 -2.55 -1.54
N PRO A 24 -6.68 -3.21 -2.20
CA PRO A 24 -6.17 -4.51 -1.79
C PRO A 24 -5.80 -4.63 -0.31
N ASP A 25 -5.10 -3.64 0.24
CA ASP A 25 -4.67 -3.66 1.66
C ASP A 25 -5.87 -3.63 2.62
N GLY A 26 -6.87 -2.81 2.32
CA GLY A 26 -8.13 -2.77 3.06
C GLY A 26 -8.84 -4.12 3.06
N PHE A 27 -8.86 -4.83 1.93
CA PHE A 27 -9.42 -6.18 1.85
C PHE A 27 -8.61 -7.19 2.66
N ALA A 28 -7.27 -7.10 2.61
CA ALA A 28 -6.38 -7.97 3.37
C ALA A 28 -6.58 -7.84 4.89
N MET A 29 -6.96 -6.66 5.39
CA MET A 29 -7.30 -6.43 6.80
C MET A 29 -8.76 -6.84 7.13
N ALA A 30 -9.70 -6.56 6.23
CA ALA A 30 -11.13 -6.78 6.47
C ALA A 30 -11.52 -8.26 6.54
N VAL A 31 -11.01 -9.08 5.61
CA VAL A 31 -11.34 -10.52 5.53
C VAL A 31 -11.00 -11.29 6.82
N PRO A 32 -9.78 -11.20 7.38
CA PRO A 32 -9.47 -11.88 8.64
C PRO A 32 -10.23 -11.31 9.83
N ALA A 33 -10.52 -10.00 9.87
CA ALA A 33 -11.32 -9.40 10.94
C ALA A 33 -12.75 -9.98 10.98
N VAL A 34 -13.39 -10.13 9.82
CA VAL A 34 -14.71 -10.80 9.73
C VAL A 34 -14.61 -12.27 10.14
N ARG A 35 -13.56 -12.99 9.70
CA ARG A 35 -13.33 -14.40 10.10
C ARG A 35 -13.07 -14.56 11.61
N ALA A 36 -12.50 -13.54 12.25
CA ALA A 36 -12.30 -13.49 13.69
C ALA A 36 -13.57 -13.13 14.49
N GLY A 37 -14.71 -12.93 13.81
CA GLY A 37 -16.00 -12.64 14.45
C GLY A 37 -16.25 -11.15 14.73
N VAL A 38 -15.45 -10.24 14.16
CA VAL A 38 -15.71 -8.80 14.27
C VAL A 38 -16.94 -8.45 13.41
N SER A 39 -17.87 -7.66 13.97
CA SER A 39 -19.08 -7.26 13.24
C SER A 39 -18.73 -6.39 12.03
N ALA A 40 -19.46 -6.56 10.92
CA ALA A 40 -19.19 -5.85 9.67
C ALA A 40 -19.04 -4.31 9.81
N PRO A 41 -19.87 -3.60 10.62
CA PRO A 41 -19.68 -2.17 10.85
C PRO A 41 -18.38 -1.83 11.57
N ARG A 42 -17.95 -2.68 12.52
CA ARG A 42 -16.68 -2.50 13.24
C ARG A 42 -15.49 -2.80 12.34
N THR A 43 -15.57 -3.84 11.52
CA THR A 43 -14.53 -4.16 10.54
C THR A 43 -14.34 -2.99 9.60
N LEU A 44 -15.41 -2.48 8.99
CA LEU A 44 -15.34 -1.31 8.09
C LEU A 44 -14.75 -0.09 8.79
N LEU A 45 -15.17 0.19 10.03
CA LEU A 45 -14.64 1.31 10.79
C LEU A 45 -13.14 1.16 11.06
N TYR A 46 -12.71 0.01 11.55
CA TYR A 46 -11.30 -0.24 11.89
C TYR A 46 -10.40 -0.22 10.68
N THR A 47 -10.81 -0.86 9.57
CA THR A 47 -10.00 -0.88 8.34
C THR A 47 -9.93 0.50 7.68
N THR A 48 -11.01 1.29 7.76
CA THR A 48 -11.01 2.67 7.24
C THR A 48 -10.12 3.57 8.07
N ILE A 49 -10.18 3.46 9.41
CA ILE A 49 -9.33 4.27 10.30
C ILE A 49 -7.86 3.87 10.17
N SER A 50 -7.56 2.57 10.05
CA SER A 50 -6.18 2.08 9.97
C SER A 50 -5.44 2.56 8.71
N GLY A 51 -6.14 2.72 7.58
CA GLY A 51 -5.58 3.38 6.39
C GLY A 51 -5.68 4.90 6.45
N GLY A 52 -6.88 5.42 6.69
CA GLY A 52 -7.21 6.84 6.48
C GLY A 52 -6.66 7.82 7.51
N VAL A 53 -6.15 7.37 8.67
CA VAL A 53 -5.58 8.26 9.69
C VAL A 53 -4.05 8.30 9.66
N PRO A 54 -3.32 7.16 9.63
CA PRO A 54 -1.85 7.19 9.64
C PRO A 54 -1.26 7.83 8.38
N GLU A 55 -1.88 7.61 7.22
CA GLU A 55 -1.36 8.10 5.93
C GLU A 55 -1.29 9.63 5.82
N PRO A 56 -2.36 10.41 6.09
CA PRO A 56 -2.28 11.87 6.07
C PRO A 56 -1.26 12.43 7.07
N ILE A 57 -1.16 11.82 8.25
CA ILE A 57 -0.21 12.23 9.29
C ILE A 57 1.22 12.01 8.79
N ALA A 58 1.52 10.81 8.29
CA ALA A 58 2.83 10.49 7.73
C ALA A 58 3.16 11.37 6.52
N ALA A 59 2.17 11.67 5.66
CA ALA A 59 2.34 12.55 4.51
C ALA A 59 2.69 13.99 4.93
N ALA A 60 2.01 14.54 5.95
CA ALA A 60 2.28 15.88 6.47
C ALA A 60 3.66 15.99 7.12
N ILE A 61 4.04 14.99 7.92
CA ILE A 61 5.37 14.90 8.54
C ILE A 61 6.45 14.78 7.45
N GLY A 62 6.27 13.87 6.50
CA GLY A 62 7.20 13.66 5.39
C GLY A 62 7.33 14.88 4.48
N PHE A 63 6.25 15.61 4.22
CA PHE A 63 6.30 16.86 3.46
C PHE A 63 7.15 17.92 4.19
N SER A 64 6.93 18.10 5.49
CA SER A 64 7.68 19.06 6.31
C SER A 64 9.16 18.72 6.41
N LEU A 65 9.51 17.43 6.50
CA LEU A 65 10.90 16.99 6.63
C LEU A 65 11.75 17.23 5.38
N VAL A 66 11.17 17.19 4.18
CA VAL A 66 11.90 17.48 2.93
C VAL A 66 12.43 18.91 2.88
N ALA A 67 11.75 19.85 3.54
CA ALA A 67 12.21 21.24 3.62
C ALA A 67 13.50 21.40 4.46
N VAL A 68 13.80 20.43 5.33
CA VAL A 68 14.93 20.47 6.27
C VAL A 68 16.06 19.53 5.84
N VAL A 69 15.73 18.41 5.19
CA VAL A 69 16.68 17.36 4.81
C VAL A 69 16.70 17.20 3.29
N SER A 70 17.74 17.72 2.64
CA SER A 70 17.98 17.50 1.22
C SER A 70 18.27 16.01 0.95
N GLY A 71 17.73 15.47 -0.14
CA GLY A 71 17.93 14.06 -0.50
C GLY A 71 17.20 13.04 0.39
N LEU A 72 16.23 13.47 1.21
CA LEU A 72 15.43 12.56 2.03
C LEU A 72 14.56 11.61 1.19
N PHE A 73 14.09 12.07 0.02
CA PHE A 73 13.16 11.31 -0.83
C PHE A 73 13.70 9.93 -1.24
N PRO A 74 14.90 9.80 -1.86
CA PRO A 74 15.43 8.49 -2.24
C PRO A 74 15.58 7.51 -1.07
N VAL A 75 16.04 8.00 0.09
CA VAL A 75 16.24 7.16 1.29
C VAL A 75 14.89 6.69 1.86
N ALA A 76 13.94 7.62 2.02
CA ALA A 76 12.62 7.32 2.53
C ALA A 76 11.83 6.39 1.59
N ALA A 77 11.91 6.63 0.27
CA ALA A 77 11.29 5.79 -0.74
C ALA A 77 11.89 4.37 -0.74
N GLY A 78 13.22 4.25 -0.67
CA GLY A 78 13.90 2.95 -0.58
C GLY A 78 13.53 2.18 0.69
N PHE A 79 13.46 2.86 1.83
CA PHE A 79 13.00 2.26 3.09
C PHE A 79 11.56 1.75 2.99
N ALA A 80 10.64 2.58 2.47
CA ALA A 80 9.24 2.20 2.30
C ALA A 80 9.08 1.00 1.36
N ALA A 81 9.80 0.99 0.23
CA ALA A 81 9.79 -0.15 -0.70
C ALA A 81 10.26 -1.44 -0.03
N GLY A 82 11.35 -1.39 0.75
CA GLY A 82 11.85 -2.55 1.49
C GLY A 82 10.87 -3.06 2.55
N ALA A 83 10.23 -2.15 3.29
CA ALA A 83 9.23 -2.50 4.29
C ALA A 83 8.01 -3.19 3.67
N MET A 84 7.47 -2.68 2.56
CA MET A 84 6.35 -3.30 1.87
C MET A 84 6.69 -4.70 1.34
N ILE A 85 7.87 -4.87 0.74
CA ILE A 85 8.34 -6.20 0.29
C ILE A 85 8.43 -7.16 1.48
N ALA A 86 8.98 -6.74 2.62
CA ALA A 86 9.10 -7.59 3.80
C ALA A 86 7.73 -8.08 4.30
N VAL A 87 6.72 -7.20 4.34
CA VAL A 87 5.35 -7.56 4.73
C VAL A 87 4.73 -8.55 3.72
N VAL A 88 4.88 -8.29 2.41
CA VAL A 88 4.36 -9.18 1.36
C VAL A 88 4.92 -10.60 1.50
N PHE A 89 6.24 -10.73 1.65
CA PHE A 89 6.89 -12.05 1.73
C PHE A 89 6.64 -12.76 3.06
N ARG A 90 6.58 -12.03 4.17
CA ARG A 90 6.45 -12.64 5.51
C ARG A 90 5.01 -12.94 5.88
N GLU A 91 4.04 -12.20 5.34
CA GLU A 91 2.66 -12.26 5.81
C GLU A 91 1.68 -12.58 4.68
N LEU A 92 1.62 -11.77 3.61
CA LEU A 92 0.59 -11.89 2.57
C LEU A 92 0.74 -13.16 1.72
N ILE A 93 1.95 -13.47 1.23
CA ILE A 93 2.18 -14.67 0.41
C ILE A 93 1.92 -15.95 1.24
N PRO A 94 2.50 -16.12 2.45
CA PRO A 94 2.23 -17.30 3.27
C PRO A 94 0.76 -17.47 3.64
N SER A 95 0.07 -16.36 3.96
CA SER A 95 -1.35 -16.38 4.32
C SER A 95 -2.26 -16.78 3.13
N SER A 96 -1.96 -16.26 1.94
CA SER A 96 -2.73 -16.56 0.71
C SER A 96 -2.50 -17.97 0.18
N HIS A 97 -1.27 -18.49 0.25
CA HIS A 97 -0.91 -19.82 -0.27
C HIS A 97 -1.13 -20.96 0.74
N GLY A 98 -1.58 -20.62 1.95
CA GLY A 98 -2.03 -21.61 2.93
C GLY A 98 -3.35 -22.29 2.52
N HIS A 99 -3.72 -23.34 3.26
CA HIS A 99 -5.05 -23.97 3.17
C HIS A 99 -5.41 -24.69 1.86
N GLY A 100 -4.42 -25.03 1.03
CA GLY A 100 -4.62 -25.89 -0.16
C GLY A 100 -5.06 -25.15 -1.44
N TYR A 101 -5.02 -23.82 -1.45
CA TYR A 101 -5.39 -22.99 -2.61
C TYR A 101 -4.18 -22.36 -3.33
N ALA A 102 -3.01 -23.00 -3.27
CA ALA A 102 -1.76 -22.41 -3.74
C ALA A 102 -1.83 -21.96 -5.21
N ASP A 103 -2.34 -22.79 -6.12
CA ASP A 103 -2.41 -22.47 -7.54
C ASP A 103 -3.34 -21.26 -7.82
N THR A 104 -4.50 -21.22 -7.16
CA THR A 104 -5.43 -20.09 -7.27
C THR A 104 -4.84 -18.82 -6.66
N ALA A 105 -4.15 -18.92 -5.54
CA ALA A 105 -3.46 -17.80 -4.90
C ALA A 105 -2.33 -17.26 -5.77
N THR A 106 -1.56 -18.14 -6.43
CA THR A 106 -0.53 -17.75 -7.39
C THR A 106 -1.15 -17.06 -8.61
N ALA A 107 -2.24 -17.59 -9.17
CA ALA A 107 -2.94 -16.97 -10.30
C ALA A 107 -3.47 -15.57 -9.94
N ALA A 108 -4.09 -15.42 -8.77
CA ALA A 108 -4.55 -14.13 -8.26
C ALA A 108 -3.41 -13.15 -7.99
N PHE A 109 -2.28 -13.63 -7.46
CA PHE A 109 -1.07 -12.83 -7.28
C PHE A 109 -0.54 -12.29 -8.61
N VAL A 110 -0.38 -13.16 -9.62
CA VAL A 110 0.09 -12.76 -10.96
C VAL A 110 -0.87 -11.77 -11.61
N LEU A 111 -2.18 -12.01 -11.51
CA LEU A 111 -3.19 -11.09 -12.03
C LEU A 111 -3.12 -9.73 -11.33
N GLY A 112 -3.09 -9.71 -9.99
CA GLY A 112 -3.01 -8.47 -9.21
C GLY A 112 -1.74 -7.68 -9.49
N PHE A 113 -0.59 -8.36 -9.57
CA PHE A 113 0.68 -7.76 -9.98
C PHE A 113 0.61 -7.16 -11.38
N SER A 114 0.04 -7.91 -12.35
CA SER A 114 -0.11 -7.43 -13.73
C SER A 114 -1.01 -6.21 -13.82
N VAL A 115 -2.14 -6.21 -13.10
CA VAL A 115 -3.06 -5.05 -13.04
C VAL A 115 -2.35 -3.84 -12.45
N MET A 116 -1.61 -4.01 -11.36
CA MET A 116 -0.88 -2.91 -10.74
C MET A 116 0.25 -2.38 -11.64
N LEU A 117 0.94 -3.24 -12.39
CA LEU A 117 1.90 -2.79 -13.41
C LEU A 117 1.23 -1.99 -14.52
N VAL A 118 0.05 -2.40 -15.00
CA VAL A 118 -0.70 -1.63 -16.00
C VAL A 118 -1.12 -0.28 -15.43
N VAL A 119 -1.65 -0.26 -14.20
CA VAL A 119 -2.02 0.97 -13.50
C VAL A 119 -0.81 1.89 -13.37
N ASP A 120 0.34 1.38 -12.94
CA ASP A 120 1.57 2.15 -12.82
C ASP A 120 2.04 2.69 -14.18
N THR A 121 2.17 1.85 -15.21
CA THR A 121 2.61 2.28 -16.55
C THR A 121 1.66 3.25 -17.26
N VAL A 122 0.35 3.18 -17.00
CA VAL A 122 -0.63 4.08 -17.61
C VAL A 122 -0.70 5.41 -16.86
N LEU A 123 -0.46 5.42 -15.55
CA LEU A 123 -0.54 6.62 -14.71
C LEU A 123 0.80 7.34 -14.55
N ALA A 124 1.91 6.61 -14.57
CA ALA A 124 3.25 7.15 -14.71
C ALA A 124 3.41 7.61 -16.15
N VAL A 125 3.10 8.90 -16.40
CA VAL A 125 3.40 9.60 -17.66
C VAL A 125 4.91 9.68 -17.87
#